data_AF-A0A644UJI5-F1
#
_entry.id   AF-A0A644UJI5-F1
#
_cell.length_a   1.000
_cell.length_b   1.000
_cell.length_c   1.000
_cell.angle_alpha   90.00
_cell.angle_beta   90.00
_cell.angle_gamma   90.00
#
_symmetry.space_group_name_H-M   'P 1'
#
loop_
_entity.id
_entity.type
_entity.pdbx_description
1 polymer ?
#
loop_
_entity_poly.entity_id
_entity_poly.type
_entity_poly.pdbx_seq_one_letter_code
_entity_poly.pdbx_strand_id
1 'polypeptide(L)'
;MKLSIQTSAGAYYYNLKTLYIGVKKINKKIAKENLLLFKSLMDKQNISFGLIYGTLLGAIRENDFISHDEDIDLYMLEENKELFLEKLFYLRKHGFEVARYDKRGLLSIIRNGEYIDIYFFSKFKKGVRISSGLCVEESYLTNTTYLNFMGTSFLAPKESIRFLEFEYGKSWKTPIPYTDFKVSSKKIMMFKIKEHFKYLLPDFMYLRLIKINERKMIQDFEEKFTEESMYNENIPHYSHV
;
A
#
# COMPACT_ATOMS: atom_id res chain seq x y z
N MET A 1 1.70 15.24 16.96
CA MET A 1 1.67 16.49 16.17
C MET A 1 0.37 16.53 15.38
N LYS A 2 -0.36 17.65 15.44
CA LYS A 2 -1.60 17.83 14.69
C LYS A 2 -1.27 18.29 13.27
N LEU A 3 -1.79 17.60 12.28
CA LEU A 3 -1.58 17.86 10.86
C LEU A 3 -2.93 18.05 10.17
N SER A 4 -2.89 18.54 8.93
CA SER A 4 -4.09 18.69 8.10
C SER A 4 -3.87 18.21 6.68
N ILE A 5 -4.90 17.62 6.09
CA ILE A 5 -5.02 17.34 4.66
C ILE A 5 -6.03 18.33 4.09
N GLN A 6 -5.66 19.06 3.03
CA GLN A 6 -6.61 19.89 2.31
C GLN A 6 -7.41 19.01 1.37
N THR A 7 -8.73 19.08 1.47
CA THR A 7 -9.69 18.37 0.60
C THR A 7 -10.70 19.38 0.07
N SER A 8 -11.41 19.06 -1.01
CA SER A 8 -12.50 19.91 -1.51
C SER A 8 -13.64 20.08 -0.48
N ALA A 9 -13.81 19.11 0.43
CA ALA A 9 -14.74 19.18 1.55
C ALA A 9 -14.23 19.99 2.77
N GLY A 10 -13.02 20.57 2.67
CA GLY A 10 -12.36 21.35 3.72
C GLY A 10 -11.13 20.67 4.33
N ALA A 11 -10.51 21.34 5.30
CA ALA A 11 -9.29 20.87 5.95
C ALA A 11 -9.61 19.72 6.94
N TYR A 12 -9.09 18.52 6.64
CA TYR A 12 -9.18 17.35 7.52
C TYR A 12 -8.00 17.34 8.50
N TYR A 13 -8.24 17.66 9.76
CA TYR A 13 -7.20 17.64 10.81
C TYR A 13 -7.06 16.28 11.45
N TYR A 14 -5.84 15.78 11.63
CA TYR A 14 -5.57 14.48 12.27
C TYR A 14 -4.32 14.53 13.16
N ASN A 15 -4.16 13.52 14.01
CA ASN A 15 -2.96 13.36 14.84
C ASN A 15 -2.03 12.35 14.20
N LEU A 16 -0.82 12.78 13.85
CA LEU A 16 0.21 11.90 13.30
C LEU A 16 0.50 10.73 14.26
N LYS A 17 0.51 9.51 13.71
CA LYS A 17 0.91 8.29 14.41
C LYS A 17 2.11 7.67 13.71
N THR A 18 3.14 7.36 14.49
CA THR A 18 4.36 6.72 14.00
C THR A 18 4.12 5.26 13.66
N LEU A 19 4.11 4.97 12.36
CA LEU A 19 4.06 3.63 11.81
C LEU A 19 5.47 3.22 11.36
N TYR A 20 5.90 2.02 11.74
CA TYR A 20 7.21 1.46 11.41
C TYR A 20 7.13 -0.07 11.47
N ILE A 21 7.98 -0.74 10.69
CA ILE A 21 8.07 -2.20 10.69
C ILE A 21 8.39 -2.72 12.10
N GLY A 22 7.56 -3.65 12.54
CA GLY A 22 7.58 -4.33 13.82
C GLY A 22 6.75 -3.63 14.88
N VAL A 23 5.87 -2.67 14.52
CA VAL A 23 5.10 -1.89 15.50
C VAL A 23 4.06 -2.75 16.23
N LYS A 24 3.42 -3.69 15.53
CA LYS A 24 2.45 -4.63 16.08
C LYS A 24 2.23 -5.80 15.14
N LYS A 25 1.72 -6.93 15.64
CA LYS A 25 1.15 -7.99 14.79
C LYS A 25 -0.27 -7.63 14.37
N ILE A 26 -0.69 -8.10 13.21
CA ILE A 26 -2.07 -7.97 12.73
C ILE A 26 -3.04 -8.74 13.64
N ASN A 27 -4.14 -8.09 14.04
CA ASN A 27 -5.28 -8.78 14.62
C ASN A 27 -6.25 -9.14 13.50
N LYS A 28 -6.18 -10.37 13.00
CA LYS A 28 -6.95 -10.83 11.83
C LYS A 28 -8.46 -10.58 11.95
N LYS A 29 -9.03 -10.70 13.15
CA LYS A 29 -10.47 -10.46 13.37
C LYS A 29 -10.82 -8.98 13.15
N ILE A 30 -10.06 -8.08 13.76
CA ILE A 30 -10.28 -6.63 13.61
C ILE A 30 -9.91 -6.17 12.20
N ALA A 31 -8.84 -6.72 11.62
CA ALA A 31 -8.43 -6.43 10.25
C ALA A 31 -9.52 -6.82 9.25
N LYS A 32 -10.11 -8.02 9.40
CA LYS A 32 -11.26 -8.46 8.60
C LYS A 32 -12.45 -7.51 8.75
N GLU A 33 -12.82 -7.18 9.99
CA GLU A 33 -13.93 -6.25 10.26
C GLU A 33 -13.69 -4.89 9.58
N ASN A 34 -12.49 -4.35 9.72
CA ASN A 34 -12.11 -3.07 9.13
C ASN A 34 -12.10 -3.11 7.61
N LEU A 35 -11.54 -4.16 6.99
CA LEU A 35 -11.51 -4.30 5.53
C LEU A 35 -12.92 -4.42 4.96
N LEU A 36 -13.79 -5.24 5.57
CA LEU A 36 -15.18 -5.41 5.10
C LEU A 36 -16.01 -4.14 5.30
N LEU A 37 -15.84 -3.43 6.42
CA LEU A 37 -16.50 -2.15 6.64
C LEU A 37 -16.00 -1.11 5.63
N PHE A 38 -14.68 -0.99 5.43
CA PHE A 38 -14.10 -0.08 4.45
C PHE A 38 -14.65 -0.36 3.05
N LYS A 39 -14.67 -1.63 2.62
CA LYS A 39 -15.27 -2.07 1.36
C LYS A 39 -16.71 -1.60 1.22
N SER A 40 -17.56 -1.87 2.21
CA SER A 40 -18.97 -1.45 2.20
C SER A 40 -19.12 0.07 2.08
N LEU A 41 -18.26 0.84 2.75
CA LEU A 41 -18.31 2.30 2.70
C LEU A 41 -17.85 2.85 1.34
N MET A 42 -16.84 2.24 0.72
CA MET A 42 -16.37 2.63 -0.62
C MET A 42 -17.37 2.24 -1.72
N ASP A 43 -17.97 1.05 -1.63
CA ASP A 43 -19.00 0.58 -2.57
C ASP A 43 -20.21 1.54 -2.58
N LYS A 44 -20.67 1.97 -1.40
CA LYS A 44 -21.74 2.97 -1.27
C LYS A 44 -21.39 4.33 -1.89
N GLN A 45 -20.12 4.60 -2.14
CA GLN A 45 -19.63 5.84 -2.74
C GLN A 45 -19.14 5.64 -4.18
N ASN A 46 -19.29 4.43 -4.74
CA ASN A 46 -18.77 4.03 -6.05
C ASN A 46 -17.26 4.31 -6.20
N ILE A 47 -16.48 4.09 -5.14
CA ILE A 47 -15.02 4.24 -5.15
C ILE A 47 -14.38 2.87 -5.29
N SER A 48 -13.75 2.62 -6.43
CA SER A 48 -13.04 1.37 -6.69
C SER A 48 -11.65 1.38 -6.08
N PHE A 49 -11.27 0.24 -5.50
CA PHE A 49 -9.93 -0.06 -4.99
C PHE A 49 -9.64 -1.55 -5.14
N GLY A 50 -8.37 -1.94 -5.09
CA GLY A 50 -7.97 -3.34 -5.14
C GLY A 50 -7.00 -3.73 -4.03
N LEU A 51 -6.79 -5.03 -3.87
CA LEU A 51 -5.79 -5.60 -2.97
C LEU A 51 -4.42 -5.53 -3.63
N ILE A 52 -3.39 -5.21 -2.84
CA ILE A 52 -1.99 -5.22 -3.28
C ILE A 52 -1.10 -5.81 -2.17
N TYR A 53 0.17 -6.03 -2.49
CA TYR A 53 1.23 -6.41 -1.54
C TYR A 53 0.83 -7.51 -0.54
N GLY A 54 1.04 -7.29 0.77
CA GLY A 54 0.91 -8.33 1.79
C GLY A 54 -0.51 -8.87 1.90
N THR A 55 -1.50 -8.01 1.69
CA THR A 55 -2.92 -8.42 1.69
C THR A 55 -3.27 -9.27 0.48
N LEU A 56 -2.81 -8.93 -0.73
CA LEU A 56 -3.01 -9.77 -1.92
C LEU A 56 -2.26 -11.11 -1.77
N LEU A 57 -1.02 -11.07 -1.28
CA LEU A 57 -0.22 -12.26 -1.02
C LEU A 57 -0.93 -13.20 -0.05
N GLY A 58 -1.42 -12.69 1.08
CA GLY A 58 -2.19 -13.46 2.05
C GLY A 58 -3.46 -14.05 1.44
N ALA A 59 -4.24 -13.23 0.73
CA ALA A 59 -5.48 -13.68 0.08
C ALA A 59 -5.26 -14.85 -0.88
N ILE A 60 -4.16 -14.86 -1.63
CA ILE A 60 -3.84 -15.93 -2.59
C ILE A 60 -3.14 -17.12 -1.93
N ARG A 61 -2.17 -16.88 -1.06
CA ARG A 61 -1.31 -17.93 -0.49
C ARG A 61 -1.96 -18.65 0.68
N GLU A 62 -2.60 -17.90 1.58
CA GLU A 62 -3.09 -18.40 2.87
C GLU A 62 -4.62 -18.42 2.93
N ASN A 63 -5.31 -17.83 1.94
CA ASN A 63 -6.74 -17.55 1.96
C ASN A 63 -7.18 -16.81 3.24
N ASP A 64 -6.25 -16.02 3.80
CA ASP A 64 -6.36 -15.27 5.04
C ASP A 64 -5.30 -14.15 5.04
N PHE A 65 -5.33 -13.24 6.00
CA PHE A 65 -4.20 -12.35 6.24
C PHE A 65 -2.96 -13.13 6.66
N ILE A 66 -1.77 -12.63 6.32
CA ILE A 66 -0.51 -13.21 6.77
C ILE A 66 -0.39 -13.01 8.28
N SER A 67 -0.17 -14.10 9.04
CA SER A 67 -0.22 -14.04 10.52
C SER A 67 0.87 -13.18 11.17
N HIS A 68 1.94 -12.89 10.43
CA HIS A 68 3.05 -12.05 10.85
C HIS A 68 3.09 -10.72 10.09
N ASP A 69 1.97 -10.29 9.50
CA ASP A 69 1.82 -8.97 8.91
C ASP A 69 1.43 -7.91 9.96
N GLU A 70 1.36 -6.65 9.51
CA GLU A 70 1.08 -5.49 10.38
C GLU A 70 -0.23 -4.79 10.04
N ASP A 71 -0.62 -4.84 8.77
CA ASP A 71 -1.61 -3.99 8.13
C ASP A 71 -2.40 -4.66 7.01
N ILE A 72 -3.22 -3.84 6.37
CA ILE A 72 -3.98 -4.15 5.17
C ILE A 72 -3.49 -3.22 4.06
N ASP A 73 -3.13 -3.79 2.93
CA ASP A 73 -2.59 -3.09 1.77
C ASP A 73 -3.64 -2.99 0.66
N LEU A 74 -4.06 -1.76 0.36
CA LEU A 74 -5.00 -1.45 -0.70
C LEU A 74 -4.39 -0.48 -1.69
N TYR A 75 -4.81 -0.55 -2.95
CA TYR A 75 -4.42 0.44 -3.95
C TYR A 75 -5.62 1.14 -4.58
N MET A 76 -5.38 2.37 -5.00
CA MET A 76 -6.25 3.16 -5.86
C MET A 76 -5.39 3.80 -6.96
N LEU A 77 -5.99 4.06 -8.11
CA LEU A 77 -5.36 4.92 -9.10
C LEU A 77 -5.37 6.37 -8.57
N GLU A 78 -4.31 7.13 -8.82
CA GLU A 78 -4.18 8.53 -8.40
C GLU A 78 -5.37 9.39 -8.85
N GLU A 79 -5.95 9.05 -10.00
CA GLU A 79 -7.15 9.67 -10.55
C GLU A 79 -8.37 9.60 -9.59
N ASN A 80 -8.42 8.63 -8.69
CA ASN A 80 -9.46 8.48 -7.67
C ASN A 80 -9.09 9.11 -6.32
N LYS A 81 -7.88 9.66 -6.17
CA LYS A 81 -7.38 10.14 -4.87
C LYS A 81 -8.21 11.29 -4.31
N GLU A 82 -8.51 12.32 -5.09
CA GLU A 82 -9.27 13.48 -4.59
C GLU A 82 -10.67 13.07 -4.12
N LEU A 83 -11.36 12.26 -4.94
CA LEU A 83 -12.66 11.69 -4.58
C LEU A 83 -12.60 10.89 -3.27
N PHE A 84 -11.54 10.10 -3.07
CA PHE A 84 -11.32 9.38 -1.81
C PHE A 84 -11.06 10.32 -0.63
N LEU A 85 -10.22 11.34 -0.79
CA LEU A 85 -9.87 12.29 0.27
C LEU A 85 -11.10 13.04 0.81
N GLU A 86 -12.08 13.35 -0.05
CA GLU A 86 -13.38 13.89 0.38
C GLU A 86 -14.13 12.99 1.36
N LYS A 87 -13.95 11.66 1.24
CA LYS A 87 -14.63 10.68 2.09
C LYS A 87 -13.95 10.49 3.43
N LEU A 88 -12.83 11.14 3.72
CA LEU A 88 -12.17 11.04 5.03
C LEU A 88 -13.09 11.45 6.18
N PHE A 89 -13.90 12.51 6.02
CA PHE A 89 -14.88 12.91 7.03
C PHE A 89 -15.97 11.86 7.23
N TYR A 90 -16.38 11.18 6.15
CA TYR A 90 -17.36 10.10 6.19
C TYR A 90 -16.79 8.84 6.85
N LEU A 91 -15.55 8.49 6.53
CA LEU A 91 -14.78 7.41 7.16
C LEU A 91 -14.60 7.65 8.67
N ARG A 92 -14.32 8.90 9.07
CA ARG A 92 -14.24 9.30 10.50
C ARG A 92 -15.52 9.03 11.27
N LYS A 93 -16.69 9.28 10.67
CA LYS A 93 -17.99 8.96 11.30
C LYS A 93 -18.14 7.46 11.60
N HIS A 94 -17.38 6.60 10.93
CA HIS A 94 -17.36 5.15 11.12
C HIS A 94 -16.15 4.63 11.91
N GLY A 95 -15.39 5.54 12.54
CA GLY A 95 -14.27 5.22 13.43
C GLY A 95 -12.90 5.08 12.76
N PHE A 96 -12.80 5.35 11.45
CA PHE A 96 -11.50 5.42 10.77
C PHE A 96 -10.87 6.80 10.95
N GLU A 97 -9.63 6.85 11.41
CA GLU A 97 -8.88 8.09 11.57
C GLU A 97 -7.57 8.03 10.78
N VAL A 98 -7.19 9.13 10.15
CA VAL A 98 -5.91 9.20 9.44
C VAL A 98 -4.76 9.12 10.46
N ALA A 99 -3.82 8.21 10.20
CA ALA A 99 -2.60 8.06 10.99
C ALA A 99 -1.42 8.79 10.34
N ARG A 100 -1.31 8.68 9.02
CA ARG A 100 -0.20 9.24 8.22
C ARG A 100 -0.71 9.58 6.83
N TYR A 101 -0.20 10.68 6.29
CA TYR A 101 -0.36 11.01 4.88
C TYR A 101 0.98 11.45 4.28
N ASP A 102 1.39 10.74 3.25
CA ASP A 102 2.53 11.06 2.40
C ASP A 102 1.99 11.54 1.04
N LYS A 103 2.25 12.82 0.73
CA LYS A 103 1.78 13.47 -0.51
C LYS A 103 2.26 12.77 -1.79
N ARG A 104 3.27 11.90 -1.68
CA ARG A 104 3.82 11.08 -2.77
C ARG A 104 2.96 9.88 -3.13
N GLY A 105 1.82 9.69 -2.46
CA GLY A 105 0.80 8.72 -2.84
C GLY A 105 0.46 7.69 -1.78
N LEU A 106 0.78 7.88 -0.50
CA LEU A 106 0.44 6.91 0.54
C LEU A 106 -0.38 7.56 1.65
N LEU A 107 -1.51 6.94 2.01
CA LEU A 107 -2.32 7.35 3.16
C LEU A 107 -2.62 6.13 4.04
N SER A 108 -2.38 6.26 5.33
CA SER A 108 -2.68 5.22 6.33
C SER A 108 -3.86 5.65 7.19
N ILE A 109 -4.91 4.84 7.26
CA ILE A 109 -6.04 5.03 8.19
C ILE A 109 -6.07 3.94 9.27
N ILE A 110 -6.56 4.27 10.45
CA ILE A 110 -6.65 3.35 11.60
C ILE A 110 -8.06 3.27 12.12
N ARG A 111 -8.51 2.05 12.41
CA ARG A 111 -9.72 1.79 13.19
C ARG A 111 -9.45 0.64 14.15
N ASN A 112 -9.85 0.77 15.41
CA ASN A 112 -9.69 -0.29 16.44
C ASN A 112 -8.27 -0.86 16.56
N GLY A 113 -7.24 -0.04 16.29
CA GLY A 113 -5.83 -0.42 16.41
C GLY A 113 -5.22 -1.08 15.18
N GLU A 114 -6.01 -1.51 14.20
CA GLU A 114 -5.52 -2.02 12.91
C GLU A 114 -5.47 -0.90 11.88
N TYR A 115 -4.46 -0.92 11.00
CA TYR A 115 -4.25 0.12 10.01
C TYR A 115 -4.36 -0.43 8.58
N ILE A 116 -4.86 0.42 7.69
CA ILE A 116 -5.00 0.18 6.26
C ILE A 116 -4.10 1.19 5.55
N ASP A 117 -3.13 0.69 4.79
CA ASP A 117 -2.30 1.49 3.90
C ASP A 117 -2.97 1.54 2.51
N ILE A 118 -3.17 2.76 2.02
CA ILE A 118 -3.83 3.05 0.75
C ILE A 118 -2.81 3.72 -0.16
N TYR A 119 -2.37 2.97 -1.17
CA TYR A 119 -1.42 3.39 -2.18
C TYR A 119 -2.15 4.00 -3.38
N PHE A 120 -1.96 5.31 -3.58
CA PHE A 120 -2.37 6.04 -4.77
C PHE A 120 -1.25 5.99 -5.81
N PHE A 121 -1.49 5.30 -6.91
CA PHE A 121 -0.52 5.09 -7.98
C PHE A 121 -0.70 6.10 -9.11
N SER A 122 0.23 7.04 -9.22
CA SER A 122 0.30 8.04 -10.30
C SER A 122 1.13 7.53 -11.48
N LYS A 123 0.84 8.01 -12.70
CA LYS A 123 1.67 7.70 -13.88
C LYS A 123 3.10 8.21 -13.68
N PHE A 124 4.09 7.34 -13.88
CA PHE A 124 5.50 7.67 -13.75
C PHE A 124 6.19 7.75 -15.11
N LYS A 125 6.13 6.65 -15.86
CA LYS A 125 6.58 6.55 -17.25
C LYS A 125 5.67 5.58 -18.00
N LYS A 126 5.87 5.41 -19.30
CA LYS A 126 5.04 4.50 -20.11
C LYS A 126 4.98 3.11 -19.47
N GLY A 127 3.78 2.64 -19.14
CA GLY A 127 3.55 1.32 -18.55
C GLY A 127 3.93 1.17 -17.08
N VAL A 128 4.34 2.24 -16.38
CA VAL A 128 4.75 2.17 -14.97
C VAL A 128 4.07 3.29 -14.17
N ARG A 129 3.51 2.92 -13.02
CA ARG A 129 2.97 3.85 -12.04
C ARG A 129 3.79 3.82 -10.75
N ILE A 130 3.74 4.90 -9.98
CA ILE A 130 4.51 5.05 -8.74
C ILE A 130 3.64 5.56 -7.59
N SER A 131 3.91 5.06 -6.39
CA SER A 131 3.32 5.49 -5.12
C SER A 131 4.39 5.50 -4.03
N SER A 132 4.71 6.68 -3.48
CA SER A 132 5.70 6.85 -2.40
C SER A 132 7.07 6.15 -2.66
N GLY A 133 7.51 6.13 -3.91
CA GLY A 133 8.75 5.47 -4.35
C GLY A 133 8.60 4.02 -4.81
N LEU A 134 7.45 3.39 -4.56
CA LEU A 134 7.14 2.03 -5.03
C LEU A 134 6.60 2.10 -6.45
N CYS A 135 7.33 1.50 -7.39
CA CYS A 135 6.91 1.37 -8.78
C CYS A 135 6.16 0.07 -9.00
N VAL A 136 5.13 0.11 -9.84
CA VAL A 136 4.34 -1.06 -10.25
C VAL A 136 4.03 -0.92 -11.74
N GLU A 137 4.09 -2.02 -12.48
CA GLU A 137 3.63 -2.05 -13.87
C GLU A 137 2.14 -1.69 -13.94
N GLU A 138 1.76 -0.76 -14.83
CA GLU A 138 0.39 -0.23 -14.93
C GLU A 138 -0.65 -1.32 -15.20
N SER A 139 -0.26 -2.38 -15.90
CA SER A 139 -1.14 -3.51 -16.22
C SER A 139 -1.65 -4.21 -14.95
N TYR A 140 -0.84 -4.36 -13.90
CA TYR A 140 -1.25 -4.99 -12.64
C TYR A 140 -2.31 -4.17 -11.89
N LEU A 141 -2.38 -2.86 -12.13
CA LEU A 141 -3.33 -1.96 -11.46
C LEU A 141 -4.61 -1.77 -12.27
N THR A 142 -4.54 -1.92 -13.60
CA THR A 142 -5.63 -1.57 -14.54
C THR A 142 -6.31 -2.80 -15.16
N ASN A 143 -5.56 -3.87 -15.44
CA ASN A 143 -6.10 -5.14 -15.93
C ASN A 143 -6.39 -6.05 -14.72
N THR A 144 -7.61 -5.90 -14.19
CA THR A 144 -8.01 -6.50 -12.92
C THR A 144 -9.07 -7.59 -13.10
N THR A 145 -9.16 -8.46 -12.10
CA THR A 145 -10.24 -9.44 -11.94
C THR A 145 -10.78 -9.39 -10.51
N TYR A 146 -11.92 -10.03 -10.27
CA TYR A 146 -12.46 -10.18 -8.93
C TYR A 146 -11.88 -11.42 -8.23
N LEU A 147 -11.22 -11.18 -7.10
CA LEU A 147 -10.76 -12.21 -6.17
C LEU A 147 -11.74 -12.30 -4.99
N ASN A 148 -12.23 -13.50 -4.68
CA ASN A 148 -12.99 -13.73 -3.46
C ASN A 148 -12.03 -13.79 -2.27
N PHE A 149 -12.23 -12.90 -1.30
CA PHE A 149 -11.48 -12.86 -0.07
C PHE A 149 -12.41 -12.47 1.08
N MET A 150 -12.33 -13.19 2.21
CA MET A 150 -13.14 -12.89 3.39
C MET A 150 -14.67 -12.89 3.18
N GLY A 151 -15.16 -13.60 2.15
CA GLY A 151 -16.59 -13.73 1.84
C GLY A 151 -17.14 -12.59 0.97
N THR A 152 -16.28 -11.79 0.35
CA THR A 152 -16.69 -10.78 -0.64
C THR A 152 -15.66 -10.68 -1.78
N SER A 153 -16.00 -9.94 -2.84
CA SER A 153 -15.15 -9.78 -4.02
C SER A 153 -14.36 -8.48 -3.95
N PHE A 154 -13.05 -8.56 -4.20
CA PHE A 154 -12.15 -7.42 -4.32
C PHE A 154 -11.49 -7.41 -5.69
N LEU A 155 -11.14 -6.22 -6.20
CA LEU A 155 -10.28 -6.12 -7.37
C LEU A 155 -8.87 -6.60 -7.00
N ALA A 156 -8.26 -7.38 -7.89
CA ALA A 156 -6.88 -7.80 -7.82
C ALA A 156 -6.29 -7.82 -9.23
N PRO A 157 -4.95 -7.74 -9.39
CA PRO A 157 -4.31 -7.91 -10.70
C PRO A 157 -4.78 -9.20 -11.36
N LYS A 158 -5.16 -9.17 -12.64
CA LYS A 158 -5.55 -10.40 -13.36
C LYS A 158 -4.42 -11.43 -13.36
N GLU A 159 -3.20 -10.95 -13.58
CA GLU A 159 -1.96 -11.72 -13.50
C GLU A 159 -1.36 -11.72 -12.08
N SER A 160 -2.19 -11.98 -11.06
CA SER A 160 -1.77 -11.88 -9.65
C SER A 160 -0.56 -12.77 -9.30
N ILE A 161 -0.46 -13.97 -9.88
CA ILE A 161 0.68 -14.87 -9.61
C ILE A 161 1.99 -14.23 -10.09
N ARG A 162 1.97 -13.68 -11.31
CA ARG A 162 3.13 -13.01 -11.89
C ARG A 162 3.50 -11.75 -11.10
N PHE A 163 2.50 -10.97 -10.69
CA PHE A 163 2.70 -9.84 -9.78
C PHE A 163 3.39 -10.29 -8.48
N LEU A 164 2.92 -11.35 -7.82
CA LEU A 164 3.51 -11.82 -6.57
C LEU A 164 4.93 -12.40 -6.76
N GLU A 165 5.21 -13.06 -7.89
CA GLU A 165 6.57 -13.49 -8.25
C GLU A 165 7.49 -12.30 -8.49
N PHE A 166 6.99 -11.26 -9.16
CA PHE A 166 7.70 -10.00 -9.35
C PHE A 166 7.90 -9.24 -8.04
N GLU A 167 6.99 -9.26 -7.08
CA GLU A 167 7.20 -8.52 -5.82
C GLU A 167 8.09 -9.30 -4.85
N TYR A 168 7.81 -10.60 -4.67
CA TYR A 168 8.38 -11.42 -3.58
C TYR A 168 9.38 -12.48 -4.04
N GLY A 169 9.60 -12.62 -5.35
CA GLY A 169 10.49 -13.61 -5.94
C GLY A 169 9.88 -15.02 -6.00
N LYS A 170 10.63 -15.98 -6.56
CA LYS A 170 10.16 -17.37 -6.80
C LYS A 170 9.73 -18.12 -5.53
N SER A 171 10.20 -17.68 -4.36
CA SER A 171 9.87 -18.26 -3.07
C SER A 171 8.62 -17.65 -2.42
N TRP A 172 7.82 -16.83 -3.13
CA TRP A 172 6.66 -16.14 -2.56
C TRP A 172 5.64 -17.07 -1.89
N LYS A 173 5.56 -18.34 -2.33
CA LYS A 173 4.69 -19.38 -1.73
C LYS A 173 5.18 -19.87 -0.37
N THR A 174 6.43 -19.63 -0.02
CA THR A 174 7.00 -19.98 1.28
C THR A 174 6.82 -18.82 2.25
N PRO A 175 6.12 -18.99 3.38
CA PRO A 175 5.99 -17.94 4.38
C PRO A 175 7.35 -17.58 4.99
N ILE A 176 7.77 -16.32 4.84
CA ILE A 176 9.02 -15.78 5.40
C ILE A 176 8.68 -14.55 6.26
N PRO A 177 8.82 -14.62 7.59
CA PRO A 177 8.62 -13.45 8.45
C PRO A 177 9.67 -12.38 8.17
N TYR A 178 9.23 -11.15 7.88
CA TYR A 178 10.12 -10.00 7.66
C TYR A 178 10.48 -9.26 8.96
N THR A 179 9.85 -9.60 10.08
CA THR A 179 10.05 -8.94 11.39
C THR A 179 9.75 -9.91 12.54
N ASP A 180 10.43 -9.73 13.68
CA ASP A 180 10.24 -10.50 14.91
C ASP A 180 9.37 -9.78 15.95
N PHE A 181 8.94 -8.55 15.65
CA PHE A 181 8.18 -7.65 16.54
C PHE A 181 8.89 -7.30 17.86
N LYS A 182 10.22 -7.43 17.91
CA LYS A 182 11.04 -7.10 19.09
C LYS A 182 11.82 -5.82 18.87
N VAL A 183 11.13 -4.75 18.47
CA VAL A 183 11.74 -3.44 18.25
C VAL A 183 12.12 -2.81 19.60
N SER A 184 13.41 -2.49 19.79
CA SER A 184 13.89 -1.91 21.05
C SER A 184 13.35 -0.51 21.31
N SER A 185 13.14 -0.14 22.58
CA SER A 185 12.61 1.18 22.96
C SER A 185 13.44 2.35 22.41
N LYS A 186 14.76 2.19 22.30
CA LYS A 186 15.66 3.18 21.66
C LYS A 186 15.35 3.35 20.18
N LYS A 187 15.10 2.25 19.46
CA LYS A 187 14.73 2.27 18.04
C LYS A 187 13.34 2.87 17.82
N ILE A 188 12.38 2.55 18.70
CA ILE A 188 11.05 3.18 18.71
C ILE A 188 11.16 4.69 18.90
N MET A 189 11.95 5.14 19.89
CA MET A 189 12.18 6.57 20.13
C MET A 189 12.82 7.24 18.91
N MET A 190 13.81 6.58 18.29
CA MET A 190 14.41 7.06 17.05
C MET A 190 13.39 7.19 15.91
N PHE A 191 12.47 6.24 15.73
CA PHE A 191 11.41 6.35 14.72
C PHE A 191 10.50 7.55 14.97
N LYS A 192 10.05 7.74 16.21
CA LYS A 192 9.22 8.90 16.59
C LYS A 192 9.93 10.23 16.32
N ILE A 193 11.22 10.29 16.68
CA ILE A 193 12.06 11.45 16.45
C ILE A 193 12.20 11.72 14.94
N LYS A 194 12.60 10.71 14.16
CA LYS A 194 12.74 10.82 12.70
C LYS A 194 11.45 11.27 12.02
N GLU A 195 10.33 10.68 12.42
CA GLU A 195 9.03 11.03 11.88
C GLU A 195 8.64 12.46 12.26
N HIS A 196 8.85 12.88 13.49
CA HIS A 196 8.58 14.27 13.89
C HIS A 196 9.47 15.26 13.13
N PHE A 197 10.78 14.98 13.03
CA PHE A 197 11.72 15.80 12.26
C PHE A 197 11.34 15.89 10.78
N LYS A 198 10.80 14.82 10.17
CA LYS A 198 10.33 14.82 8.78
C LYS A 198 9.38 15.97 8.47
N TYR A 199 8.52 16.32 9.42
CA TYR A 199 7.51 17.38 9.26
C TYR A 199 7.98 18.76 9.77
N LEU A 200 9.14 18.83 10.43
CA LEU A 200 9.79 20.09 10.82
C LEU A 200 10.84 20.55 9.81
N LEU A 201 11.37 19.63 9.00
CA LEU A 201 12.37 19.94 7.98
C LEU A 201 11.79 20.88 6.91
N PRO A 202 12.56 21.88 6.45
CA PRO A 202 12.19 22.64 5.26
C PRO A 202 12.00 21.72 4.06
N ASP A 203 11.01 22.03 3.22
CA ASP A 203 10.61 21.19 2.08
C ASP A 203 11.79 20.80 1.19
N PHE A 204 12.74 21.71 0.92
CA PHE A 204 13.89 21.39 0.06
C PHE A 204 14.81 20.30 0.64
N MET A 205 15.02 20.27 1.96
CA MET A 205 15.86 19.26 2.62
C MET A 205 15.13 17.92 2.66
N TYR A 206 13.85 17.97 3.03
CA TYR A 206 12.98 16.82 3.06
C TYR A 206 12.88 16.15 1.68
N LEU A 207 12.62 16.94 0.63
CA LEU A 207 12.57 16.48 -0.76
C LEU A 207 13.91 15.90 -1.22
N ARG A 208 15.06 16.45 -0.81
CA ARG A 208 16.37 15.91 -1.15
C ARG A 208 16.58 14.52 -0.55
N LEU A 209 16.26 14.33 0.73
CA LEU A 209 16.38 13.04 1.42
C LEU A 209 15.45 11.99 0.82
N ILE A 210 14.20 12.37 0.55
CA ILE A 210 13.24 11.52 -0.16
C ILE A 210 13.79 11.07 -1.51
N LYS A 211 14.25 12.02 -2.33
CA LYS A 211 14.69 11.72 -3.70
C LYS A 211 15.81 10.68 -3.72
N ILE A 212 16.71 10.69 -2.72
CA ILE A 212 17.76 9.69 -2.62
C ILE A 212 17.17 8.30 -2.37
N ASN A 213 16.23 8.18 -1.43
CA ASN A 213 15.60 6.89 -1.12
C ASN A 213 14.73 6.38 -2.28
N GLU A 214 13.92 7.27 -2.89
CA GLU A 214 13.10 6.92 -4.05
C GLU A 214 13.95 6.52 -5.25
N ARG A 215 15.07 7.21 -5.52
CA ARG A 215 15.97 6.83 -6.62
C ARG A 215 16.44 5.39 -6.49
N LYS A 216 16.80 4.97 -5.28
CA LYS A 216 17.21 3.58 -5.03
C LYS A 216 16.06 2.61 -5.31
N MET A 217 14.88 2.87 -4.78
CA MET A 217 13.70 2.00 -5.00
C MET A 217 13.30 1.92 -6.48
N ILE A 218 13.37 3.05 -7.19
CA ILE A 218 13.11 3.12 -8.63
C ILE A 218 14.18 2.34 -9.39
N GLN A 219 15.46 2.48 -9.04
CA GLN A 219 16.55 1.75 -9.67
C GLN A 219 16.38 0.23 -9.47
N ASP A 220 16.12 -0.21 -8.23
CA ASP A 220 15.89 -1.62 -7.92
C ASP A 220 14.71 -2.19 -8.74
N PHE A 221 13.63 -1.41 -8.90
CA PHE A 221 12.51 -1.78 -9.76
C PHE A 221 12.91 -1.83 -11.24
N GLU A 222 13.64 -0.85 -11.76
CA GLU A 222 14.03 -0.76 -13.16
C GLU A 222 14.96 -1.90 -13.58
N GLU A 223 15.91 -2.27 -12.72
CA GLU A 223 16.79 -3.43 -12.92
C GLU A 223 15.95 -4.71 -13.04
N LYS A 224 15.04 -4.94 -12.09
CA LYS A 224 14.13 -6.10 -12.08
C LYS A 224 13.19 -6.14 -13.28
N PHE A 225 12.60 -4.99 -13.63
CA PHE A 225 11.66 -4.86 -14.73
C PHE A 225 12.32 -5.12 -16.08
N THR A 226 13.57 -4.66 -16.24
CA THR A 226 14.36 -4.90 -17.46
C THR A 226 14.77 -6.36 -17.60
N GLU A 227 15.18 -7.02 -16.51
CA GLU A 227 15.49 -8.45 -16.51
C GLU A 227 14.27 -9.29 -16.93
N GLU A 228 13.09 -8.95 -16.42
CA GLU A 228 11.85 -9.65 -16.75
C GLU A 228 11.40 -9.42 -18.19
N SER A 229 11.51 -8.19 -18.72
CA SER A 229 11.17 -7.91 -20.12
C SER A 229 12.08 -8.68 -21.08
N MET A 230 13.39 -8.71 -20.79
CA MET A 230 14.37 -9.47 -21.58
C MET A 230 14.11 -10.98 -21.51
N TYR A 231 13.67 -11.51 -20.36
CA TYR A 231 13.30 -12.92 -20.26
C TYR A 231 12.10 -13.25 -21.16
N ASN A 232 11.06 -12.43 -21.14
CA ASN A 232 9.83 -12.65 -21.92
C ASN A 232 10.03 -12.52 -23.44
N GLU A 233 10.92 -11.63 -23.89
CA GLU A 233 11.27 -11.50 -25.32
C GLU A 233 12.08 -12.72 -25.85
N ASN A 234 12.75 -13.46 -24.97
CA ASN A 234 13.59 -14.60 -25.31
C ASN A 234 12.91 -15.97 -25.14
N ILE A 235 11.63 -16.02 -24.75
CA ILE A 235 10.86 -17.28 -24.74
C ILE A 235 10.50 -17.60 -26.20
N PRO A 236 10.96 -18.73 -26.78
CA PRO A 236 10.51 -19.12 -28.10
C PRO A 236 9.01 -19.29 -28.05
N HIS A 237 8.28 -18.56 -28.88
CA HIS A 237 6.87 -18.84 -29.14
C HIS A 237 6.80 -20.23 -29.77
N TYR A 238 6.68 -21.28 -28.95
CA TYR A 238 6.18 -22.56 -29.40
C TYR A 238 4.71 -22.36 -29.73
N SER A 239 4.47 -21.96 -30.97
CA SER A 239 3.19 -22.10 -31.63
C SER A 239 2.82 -23.58 -31.58
N HIS A 240 1.91 -23.94 -30.67
CA HIS A 240 1.21 -25.21 -30.77
C HIS A 240 0.37 -25.16 -32.05
N VAL A 241 0.82 -25.92 -33.04
CA VAL A 241 0.09 -26.33 -34.25
C VAL A 241 -1.09 -27.21 -33.84
#